data_AF-A0A1A8DKL4-F1
#
_entry.id   AF-A0A1A8DKL4-F1
#
_cell.length_a   1.000
_cell.length_b   1.000
_cell.length_c   1.000
_cell.angle_alpha   90.00
_cell.angle_beta   90.00
_cell.angle_gamma   90.00
#
_symmetry.space_group_name_H-M   'P 1'
#
loop_
_entity.id
_entity.type
_entity.pdbx_description
1 polymer ?
#
loop_
_entity_poly.entity_id
_entity_poly.type
_entity_poly.pdbx_seq_one_letter_code
_entity_poly.pdbx_strand_id
1 'polypeptide(L)'
;SRTLQDLVTSENRARISVCPPPSTLRLQEQEQVLNLSIKEATAKVVMSQRLGSSLRRKVSETDTQLLALHEAKLAAISGNDFSSAKELKAEMKAVYLERDRLEALAKRLHSLSSGSSQELAGMKEQRQQLRQELEQREAQHERRLKENTVKYVELLEGRLHSCGCSGLERIWEADLEVCHLFLRGLQLRTPSCSEADIEDLPSAHVGLPIPPCTKEEEDCAMLTALGGRWCPEANLQNSEFTKKLEEFLFCMEENHAEDVCSEAEAADLMERCELISDRLMALEDELQTALLKQDRALTQSLETEVQQVKSTLQAMLAQLKVEEEEEEEGERKLYFKDSWDI
;
A
#
# COMPACT_ATOMS: atom_id res chain seq x y z
N SER A 1 35.46 -40.21 31.35
CA SER A 1 36.78 -39.56 31.45
C SER A 1 36.56 -38.10 31.81
N ARG A 2 37.22 -37.54 32.83
CA ARG A 2 37.00 -36.14 33.24
C ARG A 2 37.44 -35.14 32.16
N THR A 3 38.61 -35.34 31.56
CA THR A 3 39.18 -34.45 30.52
C THR A 3 38.29 -34.25 29.30
N LEU A 4 37.56 -35.30 28.88
CA LEU A 4 36.60 -35.21 27.77
C LEU A 4 35.37 -34.38 28.18
N GLN A 5 34.92 -34.55 29.42
CA GLN A 5 33.76 -33.85 29.97
C GLN A 5 34.07 -32.37 30.20
N ASP A 6 35.24 -32.05 30.76
CA ASP A 6 35.75 -30.69 30.94
C ASP A 6 35.83 -29.90 29.61
N LEU A 7 36.15 -30.58 28.49
CA LEU A 7 36.22 -29.99 27.15
C LEU A 7 34.83 -29.83 26.50
N VAL A 8 33.91 -30.78 26.71
CA VAL A 8 32.50 -30.61 26.30
C VAL A 8 31.85 -29.44 27.03
N THR A 9 32.25 -29.18 28.28
CA THR A 9 31.87 -27.99 29.05
C THR A 9 32.78 -26.77 28.84
N SER A 10 33.68 -26.80 27.85
CA SER A 10 34.55 -25.65 27.55
C SER A 10 33.72 -24.44 27.16
N GLU A 11 33.85 -23.36 27.94
CA GLU A 11 33.12 -22.12 27.70
C GLU A 11 33.43 -21.53 26.32
N ASN A 12 34.65 -21.67 25.81
CA ASN A 12 35.01 -21.24 24.46
C ASN A 12 34.26 -22.06 23.40
N ARG A 13 34.15 -23.38 23.57
CA ARG A 13 33.39 -24.29 22.68
C ARG A 13 31.91 -23.93 22.66
N ALA A 14 31.32 -23.70 23.84
CA ALA A 14 29.91 -23.32 23.99
C ALA A 14 29.59 -21.93 23.41
N ARG A 15 30.58 -21.04 23.29
CA ARG A 15 30.46 -19.70 22.71
C ARG A 15 30.73 -19.63 21.19
N ILE A 16 31.02 -20.76 20.53
CA ILE A 16 31.12 -20.86 19.06
C ILE A 16 29.73 -21.25 18.52
N SER A 17 28.85 -20.25 18.38
CA SER A 17 27.52 -20.40 17.77
C SER A 17 27.48 -19.69 16.42
N VAL A 18 27.37 -20.46 15.33
CA VAL A 18 27.30 -19.93 13.95
C VAL A 18 25.96 -19.23 13.67
N CYS A 19 24.93 -19.50 14.49
CA CYS A 19 23.63 -18.85 14.36
C CYS A 19 23.70 -17.36 14.74
N PRO A 20 23.17 -16.44 13.89
CA PRO A 20 23.11 -15.02 14.21
C PRO A 20 22.38 -14.74 15.54
N PRO A 21 22.81 -13.73 16.32
CA PRO A 21 22.13 -13.37 17.57
C PRO A 21 20.64 -13.04 17.38
N PRO A 22 19.76 -13.32 18.37
CA PRO A 22 18.35 -12.93 18.32
C PRO A 22 18.11 -11.40 18.20
N SER A 23 19.15 -10.58 18.38
CA SER A 23 19.13 -9.14 18.16
C SER A 23 19.51 -8.71 16.72
N THR A 24 20.16 -9.55 15.93
CA THR A 24 20.38 -9.29 14.49
C THR A 24 19.18 -9.78 13.67
N LEU A 25 18.64 -10.96 14.00
CA LEU A 25 17.41 -11.48 13.35
C LEU A 25 16.24 -10.49 13.44
N ARG A 26 15.99 -9.92 14.63
CA ARG A 26 14.96 -8.88 14.82
C ARG A 26 15.22 -7.58 14.03
N LEU A 27 16.49 -7.19 13.83
CA LEU A 27 16.81 -6.06 12.96
C LEU A 27 16.55 -6.38 11.49
N GLN A 28 16.86 -7.61 11.06
CA GLN A 28 16.59 -8.07 9.70
C GLN A 28 15.08 -8.13 9.40
N GLU A 29 14.28 -8.62 10.35
CA GLU A 29 12.81 -8.56 10.30
C GLU A 29 12.32 -7.09 10.21
N GLN A 30 12.88 -6.19 11.02
CA GLN A 30 12.55 -4.76 10.96
C GLN A 30 12.95 -4.10 9.63
N GLU A 31 14.10 -4.44 9.05
CA GLU A 31 14.52 -3.98 7.71
C GLU A 31 13.56 -4.49 6.63
N GLN A 32 13.10 -5.75 6.72
CA GLN A 32 12.12 -6.31 5.78
C GLN A 32 10.77 -5.59 5.85
N VAL A 33 10.22 -5.39 7.05
CA VAL A 33 8.97 -4.65 7.26
C VAL A 33 9.09 -3.22 6.72
N LEU A 34 10.19 -2.52 7.04
CA LEU A 34 10.41 -1.16 6.55
C LEU A 34 10.58 -1.10 5.02
N ASN A 35 11.21 -2.09 4.40
CA ASN A 35 11.29 -2.18 2.93
C ASN A 35 9.90 -2.34 2.28
N LEU A 36 8.97 -3.08 2.91
CA LEU A 36 7.58 -3.16 2.43
C LEU A 36 6.87 -1.80 2.55
N SER A 37 6.99 -1.11 3.69
CA SER A 37 6.45 0.24 3.87
C SER A 37 7.03 1.26 2.87
N ILE A 38 8.34 1.17 2.56
CA ILE A 38 8.99 2.02 1.54
C ILE A 38 8.43 1.75 0.14
N LYS A 39 8.17 0.48 -0.22
CA LYS A 39 7.54 0.13 -1.51
C LYS A 39 6.14 0.72 -1.61
N GLU A 40 5.32 0.57 -0.57
CA GLU A 40 3.96 1.12 -0.51
C GLU A 40 3.96 2.66 -0.59
N ALA A 41 4.79 3.34 0.20
CA ALA A 41 4.95 4.79 0.18
C ALA A 41 5.47 5.30 -1.18
N THR A 42 6.36 4.55 -1.84
CA THR A 42 6.83 4.87 -3.20
C THR A 42 5.67 4.82 -4.21
N ALA A 43 4.81 3.79 -4.15
CA ALA A 43 3.63 3.69 -5.01
C ALA A 43 2.65 4.87 -4.80
N LYS A 44 2.42 5.28 -3.56
CA LYS A 44 1.60 6.47 -3.22
C LYS A 44 2.15 7.76 -3.81
N VAL A 45 3.46 8.00 -3.68
CA VAL A 45 4.11 9.18 -4.26
C VAL A 45 4.00 9.19 -5.79
N VAL A 46 4.23 8.05 -6.46
CA VAL A 46 4.09 7.93 -7.92
C VAL A 46 2.65 8.20 -8.37
N MET A 47 1.64 7.67 -7.67
CA MET A 47 0.23 7.97 -7.95
C MET A 47 -0.10 9.46 -7.78
N SER A 48 0.36 10.07 -6.68
CA SER A 48 0.17 11.50 -6.42
C SER A 48 0.78 12.37 -7.52
N GLN A 49 1.99 12.02 -8.00
CA GLN A 49 2.64 12.69 -9.12
C GLN A 49 1.88 12.53 -10.44
N ARG A 50 1.30 11.36 -10.71
CA ARG A 50 0.46 11.11 -11.89
C ARG A 50 -0.82 11.95 -11.86
N LEU A 51 -1.53 11.96 -10.72
CA LEU A 51 -2.72 12.78 -10.52
C LEU A 51 -2.40 14.28 -10.65
N GLY A 52 -1.33 14.75 -10.01
CA GLY A 52 -0.89 16.15 -10.12
C GLY A 52 -0.49 16.55 -11.54
N SER A 53 0.02 15.61 -12.34
CA SER A 53 0.29 15.84 -13.77
C SER A 53 -1.00 15.91 -14.59
N SER A 54 -2.02 15.13 -14.24
CA SER A 54 -3.35 15.20 -14.86
C SER A 54 -4.05 16.52 -14.56
N LEU A 55 -4.06 16.96 -13.28
CA LEU A 55 -4.65 18.24 -12.86
C LEU A 55 -3.97 19.43 -13.56
N ARG A 56 -2.63 19.47 -13.59
CA ARG A 56 -1.91 20.53 -14.31
C ARG A 56 -2.28 20.57 -15.80
N ARG A 57 -2.44 19.41 -16.44
CA ARG A 57 -2.93 19.33 -17.83
C ARG A 57 -4.35 19.88 -17.96
N LYS A 58 -5.26 19.56 -17.04
CA LYS A 58 -6.64 20.06 -17.05
C LYS A 58 -6.72 21.58 -16.84
N VAL A 59 -5.90 22.15 -15.95
CA VAL A 59 -5.76 23.61 -15.80
C VAL A 59 -5.24 24.25 -17.10
N SER A 60 -4.22 23.68 -17.74
CA SER A 60 -3.73 24.17 -19.04
C SER A 60 -4.78 24.09 -20.14
N GLU A 61 -5.62 23.05 -20.13
CA GLU A 61 -6.74 22.88 -21.07
C GLU A 61 -7.82 23.95 -20.85
N THR A 62 -8.20 24.25 -19.60
CA THR A 62 -9.16 25.32 -19.31
C THR A 62 -8.60 26.71 -19.64
N ASP A 63 -7.30 26.96 -19.47
CA ASP A 63 -6.67 28.19 -19.97
C ASP A 63 -6.76 28.31 -21.51
N THR A 64 -6.54 27.22 -22.26
CA THR A 64 -6.73 27.23 -23.73
C THR A 64 -8.19 27.41 -24.14
N GLN A 65 -9.15 26.85 -23.39
CA GLN A 65 -10.58 27.06 -23.60
C GLN A 65 -10.96 28.53 -23.37
N LEU A 66 -10.44 29.16 -22.32
CA LEU A 66 -10.67 30.58 -22.02
C LEU A 66 -10.17 31.51 -23.15
N LEU A 67 -9.04 31.19 -23.79
CA LEU A 67 -8.55 31.91 -24.96
C LEU A 67 -9.51 31.77 -26.15
N ALA A 68 -9.93 30.54 -26.47
CA ALA A 68 -10.87 30.27 -27.56
C ALA A 68 -12.24 30.96 -27.34
N LEU A 69 -12.78 30.93 -26.12
CA LEU A 69 -14.03 31.63 -25.76
C LEU A 69 -13.88 33.15 -25.85
N HIS A 70 -12.71 33.71 -25.52
CA HIS A 70 -12.43 35.13 -25.68
C HIS A 70 -12.40 35.53 -27.17
N GLU A 71 -11.77 34.73 -28.02
CA GLU A 71 -11.75 34.93 -29.48
C GLU A 71 -13.16 34.84 -30.10
N ALA A 72 -13.92 33.79 -29.77
CA ALA A 72 -15.31 33.61 -30.21
C ALA A 72 -16.20 34.79 -29.80
N LYS A 73 -16.02 35.31 -28.57
CA LYS A 73 -16.75 36.48 -28.08
C LYS A 73 -16.38 37.77 -28.82
N LEU A 74 -15.10 37.97 -29.17
CA LEU A 74 -14.69 39.11 -30.00
C LEU A 74 -15.25 39.01 -31.43
N ALA A 75 -15.32 37.80 -31.99
CA ALA A 75 -15.96 37.55 -33.28
C ALA A 75 -17.46 37.86 -33.25
N ALA A 76 -18.19 37.40 -32.23
CA ALA A 76 -19.61 37.70 -32.03
C ALA A 76 -19.88 39.21 -31.91
N ILE A 77 -19.08 39.94 -31.12
CA ILE A 77 -19.17 41.41 -31.02
C ILE A 77 -18.93 42.08 -32.38
N SER A 78 -17.94 41.61 -33.15
CA SER A 78 -17.62 42.15 -34.48
C SER A 78 -18.71 41.85 -35.52
N GLY A 79 -19.41 40.71 -35.36
CA GLY A 79 -20.61 40.34 -36.12
C GLY A 79 -21.89 41.06 -35.68
N ASN A 80 -21.85 41.87 -34.61
CA ASN A 80 -23.00 42.48 -33.94
C ASN A 80 -23.97 41.49 -33.25
N ASP A 81 -23.55 40.26 -32.99
CA ASP A 81 -24.30 39.29 -32.19
C ASP A 81 -24.03 39.50 -30.70
N PHE A 82 -24.78 40.44 -30.11
CA PHE A 82 -24.69 40.75 -28.69
C PHE A 82 -25.33 39.69 -27.79
N SER A 83 -26.17 38.80 -28.34
CA SER A 83 -26.79 37.71 -27.60
C SER A 83 -25.74 36.62 -27.32
N SER A 84 -25.11 36.08 -28.37
CA SER A 84 -24.02 35.10 -28.21
C SER A 84 -22.82 35.69 -27.47
N ALA A 85 -22.48 36.97 -27.67
CA ALA A 85 -21.41 37.63 -26.89
C ALA A 85 -21.72 37.73 -25.39
N LYS A 86 -23.00 37.75 -24.99
CA LYS A 86 -23.44 37.73 -23.58
C LYS A 86 -23.39 36.31 -23.00
N GLU A 87 -23.79 35.31 -23.77
CA GLU A 87 -23.72 33.89 -23.41
C GLU A 87 -22.28 33.43 -23.22
N LEU A 88 -21.40 33.68 -24.20
CA LEU A 88 -19.97 33.42 -24.10
C LEU A 88 -19.33 34.13 -22.89
N LYS A 89 -19.80 35.34 -22.52
CA LYS A 89 -19.35 36.03 -21.30
C LYS A 89 -19.81 35.32 -20.01
N ALA A 90 -20.94 34.62 -20.02
CA ALA A 90 -21.37 33.81 -18.88
C ALA A 90 -20.56 32.50 -18.82
N GLU A 91 -20.39 31.81 -19.95
CA GLU A 91 -19.56 30.60 -20.05
C GLU A 91 -18.13 30.85 -19.59
N MET A 92 -17.48 31.92 -20.08
CA MET A 92 -16.14 32.32 -19.62
C MET A 92 -16.05 32.44 -18.09
N LYS A 93 -17.09 32.95 -17.41
CA LYS A 93 -17.08 33.04 -15.94
C LYS A 93 -17.14 31.67 -15.27
N ALA A 94 -17.93 30.74 -15.81
CA ALA A 94 -17.99 29.38 -15.30
C ALA A 94 -16.63 28.67 -15.46
N VAL A 95 -15.99 28.80 -16.63
CA VAL A 95 -14.66 28.23 -16.87
C VAL A 95 -13.58 28.86 -15.98
N TYR A 96 -13.66 30.17 -15.68
CA TYR A 96 -12.77 30.80 -14.68
C TYR A 96 -12.93 30.19 -13.28
N LEU A 97 -14.17 29.96 -12.82
CA LEU A 97 -14.44 29.36 -11.51
C LEU A 97 -13.91 27.92 -11.42
N GLU A 98 -14.14 27.11 -12.47
CA GLU A 98 -13.64 25.73 -12.51
C GLU A 98 -12.11 25.68 -12.59
N ARG A 99 -11.46 26.56 -13.35
CA ARG A 99 -9.99 26.68 -13.33
C ARG A 99 -9.47 27.02 -11.92
N ASP A 100 -10.09 27.98 -11.23
CA ASP A 100 -9.67 28.37 -9.88
C ASP A 100 -9.84 27.22 -8.86
N ARG A 101 -10.89 26.40 -9.01
CA ARG A 101 -11.11 25.14 -8.26
C ARG A 101 -10.04 24.09 -8.58
N LEU A 102 -9.75 23.83 -9.85
CA LEU A 102 -8.69 22.91 -10.29
C LEU A 102 -7.29 23.34 -9.79
N GLU A 103 -7.00 24.64 -9.79
CA GLU A 103 -5.79 25.20 -9.19
C GLU A 103 -5.72 24.97 -7.67
N ALA A 104 -6.82 25.17 -6.94
CA ALA A 104 -6.88 24.91 -5.51
C ALA A 104 -6.66 23.42 -5.18
N LEU A 105 -7.27 22.52 -5.97
CA LEU A 105 -7.03 21.08 -5.89
C LEU A 105 -5.57 20.72 -6.21
N ALA A 106 -4.97 21.30 -7.24
CA ALA A 106 -3.55 21.09 -7.56
C ALA A 106 -2.61 21.55 -6.44
N LYS A 107 -2.93 22.68 -5.77
CA LYS A 107 -2.19 23.19 -4.60
C LYS A 107 -2.31 22.25 -3.39
N ARG A 108 -3.51 21.75 -3.08
CA ARG A 108 -3.77 20.73 -2.04
C ARG A 108 -3.00 19.43 -2.31
N LEU A 109 -3.06 18.92 -3.54
CA LEU A 109 -2.36 17.68 -3.90
C LEU A 109 -0.84 17.85 -3.84
N HIS A 110 -0.30 19.02 -4.23
CA HIS A 110 1.13 19.28 -4.16
C HIS A 110 1.66 19.28 -2.72
N SER A 111 0.94 19.90 -1.76
CA SER A 111 1.37 19.89 -0.36
C SER A 111 1.32 18.48 0.25
N LEU A 112 0.26 17.71 -0.02
CA LEU A 112 0.17 16.29 0.35
C LEU A 112 1.32 15.46 -0.26
N SER A 113 1.57 15.62 -1.56
CA SER A 113 2.65 14.92 -2.27
C SER A 113 4.04 15.25 -1.70
N SER A 114 4.25 16.51 -1.28
CA SER A 114 5.51 16.96 -0.65
C SER A 114 5.70 16.28 0.70
N GLY A 115 4.66 16.26 1.55
CA GLY A 115 4.67 15.56 2.84
C GLY A 115 5.02 14.08 2.70
N SER A 116 4.29 13.35 1.86
CA SER A 116 4.57 11.91 1.64
C SER A 116 5.94 11.65 1.00
N SER A 117 6.48 12.59 0.21
CA SER A 117 7.85 12.47 -0.33
C SER A 117 8.91 12.67 0.75
N GLN A 118 8.68 13.57 1.71
CA GLN A 118 9.55 13.78 2.87
C GLN A 118 9.49 12.59 3.84
N GLU A 119 8.31 12.03 4.10
CA GLU A 119 8.13 10.79 4.87
C GLU A 119 8.88 9.62 4.24
N LEU A 120 8.74 9.42 2.92
CA LEU A 120 9.47 8.40 2.17
C LEU A 120 11.00 8.59 2.24
N ALA A 121 11.48 9.82 2.23
CA ALA A 121 12.90 10.11 2.43
C ALA A 121 13.37 9.70 3.84
N GLY A 122 12.60 10.05 4.88
CA GLY A 122 12.88 9.64 6.26
C GLY A 122 12.88 8.12 6.44
N MET A 123 11.94 7.39 5.83
CA MET A 123 11.93 5.92 5.85
C MET A 123 13.18 5.33 5.16
N LYS A 124 13.60 5.90 4.02
CA LYS A 124 14.83 5.46 3.32
C LYS A 124 16.09 5.69 4.17
N GLU A 125 16.16 6.81 4.89
CA GLU A 125 17.24 7.10 5.83
C GLU A 125 17.24 6.11 7.01
N GLN A 126 16.08 5.86 7.63
CA GLN A 126 15.92 4.85 8.70
C GLN A 126 16.36 3.46 8.23
N ARG A 127 16.03 3.06 7.00
CA ARG A 127 16.50 1.79 6.42
C ARG A 127 18.02 1.76 6.29
N GLN A 128 18.64 2.86 5.84
CA GLN A 128 20.09 2.95 5.72
C GLN A 128 20.78 2.86 7.10
N GLN A 129 20.22 3.50 8.12
CA GLN A 129 20.69 3.41 9.50
C GLN A 129 20.57 1.97 10.05
N LEU A 130 19.42 1.31 9.87
CA LEU A 130 19.20 -0.09 10.26
C LEU A 130 20.18 -1.05 9.58
N ARG A 131 20.46 -0.84 8.29
CA ARG A 131 21.40 -1.66 7.52
C ARG A 131 22.84 -1.50 8.03
N GLN A 132 23.27 -0.27 8.32
CA GLN A 132 24.57 -0.01 8.94
C GLN A 132 24.70 -0.65 10.34
N GLU A 133 23.63 -0.61 11.15
CA GLU A 133 23.62 -1.28 12.45
C GLU A 133 23.69 -2.82 12.31
N LEU A 134 23.00 -3.38 11.32
CA LEU A 134 23.02 -4.81 11.03
C LEU A 134 24.43 -5.26 10.62
N GLU A 135 25.04 -4.58 9.64
CA GLU A 135 26.44 -4.80 9.22
C GLU A 135 27.42 -4.69 10.40
N GLN A 136 27.25 -3.68 11.27
CA GLN A 136 28.09 -3.51 12.46
C GLN A 136 27.95 -4.67 13.45
N ARG A 137 26.72 -5.12 13.72
CA ARG A 137 26.45 -6.22 14.66
C ARG A 137 26.90 -7.58 14.12
N GLU A 138 26.76 -7.81 12.82
CA GLU A 138 27.30 -8.99 12.14
C GLU A 138 28.84 -9.01 12.21
N ALA A 139 29.51 -7.92 11.85
CA ALA A 139 30.97 -7.82 11.97
C ALA A 139 31.47 -7.97 13.43
N GLN A 140 30.68 -7.54 14.43
CA GLN A 140 30.98 -7.75 15.84
C GLN A 140 30.74 -9.21 16.28
N HIS A 141 29.73 -9.89 15.73
CA HIS A 141 29.48 -11.30 15.98
C HIS A 141 30.58 -12.17 15.35
N GLU A 142 30.97 -11.89 14.11
CA GLU A 142 32.04 -12.59 13.40
C GLU A 142 33.40 -12.45 14.11
N ARG A 143 33.77 -11.23 14.56
CA ARG A 143 34.97 -11.02 15.38
C ARG A 143 34.97 -11.87 16.65
N ARG A 144 33.85 -11.90 17.37
CA ARG A 144 33.70 -12.73 18.58
C ARG A 144 33.79 -14.22 18.28
N LEU A 145 33.23 -14.68 17.15
CA LEU A 145 33.38 -16.06 16.70
C LEU A 145 34.84 -16.40 16.41
N LYS A 146 35.53 -15.56 15.65
CA LYS A 146 36.96 -15.72 15.35
C LYS A 146 37.80 -15.78 16.63
N GLU A 147 37.59 -14.86 17.57
CA GLU A 147 38.28 -14.82 18.87
C GLU A 147 38.01 -16.08 19.72
N ASN A 148 36.76 -16.54 19.80
CA ASN A 148 36.39 -17.73 20.57
C ASN A 148 36.96 -19.01 19.93
N THR A 149 36.96 -19.11 18.60
CA THR A 149 37.55 -20.24 17.88
C THR A 149 39.06 -20.27 18.05
N VAL A 150 39.78 -19.15 17.95
CA VAL A 150 41.24 -19.11 18.19
C VAL A 150 41.57 -19.59 19.61
N LYS A 151 40.85 -19.09 20.64
CA LYS A 151 41.03 -19.56 22.03
C LYS A 151 40.67 -21.05 22.24
N TYR A 152 39.83 -21.62 21.38
CA TYR A 152 39.51 -23.05 21.42
C TYR A 152 40.56 -23.89 20.68
N VAL A 153 41.12 -23.39 19.57
CA VAL A 153 42.30 -23.96 18.88
C VAL A 153 43.48 -24.06 19.85
N GLU A 154 43.86 -22.96 20.50
CA GLU A 154 44.96 -22.92 21.50
C GLU A 154 44.75 -23.96 22.63
N LEU A 155 43.50 -24.12 23.08
CA LEU A 155 43.12 -25.12 24.09
C LEU A 155 43.25 -26.56 23.56
N LEU A 156 42.80 -26.84 22.34
CA LEU A 156 42.91 -28.15 21.70
C LEU A 156 44.38 -28.53 21.49
N GLU A 157 45.19 -27.62 20.95
CA GLU A 157 46.62 -27.81 20.76
C GLU A 157 47.31 -28.11 22.09
N GLY A 158 47.12 -27.28 23.12
CA GLY A 158 47.71 -27.50 24.45
C GLY A 158 47.29 -28.82 25.09
N ARG A 159 46.06 -29.30 24.83
CA ARG A 159 45.59 -30.62 25.27
C ARG A 159 46.23 -31.76 24.50
N LEU A 160 46.34 -31.64 23.17
CA LEU A 160 46.94 -32.66 22.30
C LEU A 160 48.41 -32.93 22.69
N HIS A 161 49.20 -31.88 22.96
CA HIS A 161 50.57 -31.99 23.48
C HIS A 161 50.68 -32.67 24.86
N SER A 162 49.59 -32.73 25.63
CA SER A 162 49.53 -33.33 26.98
C SER A 162 48.87 -34.72 27.01
N CYS A 163 48.43 -35.23 25.86
CA CYS A 163 47.69 -36.48 25.79
C CYS A 163 48.61 -37.71 25.82
N GLY A 164 48.04 -38.83 26.25
CA GLY A 164 48.64 -40.16 26.14
C GLY A 164 47.57 -41.22 25.82
N CYS A 165 46.55 -40.82 25.06
CA CYS A 165 45.38 -41.62 24.77
C CYS A 165 44.94 -41.40 23.31
N SER A 166 45.33 -42.34 22.45
CA SER A 166 45.09 -42.34 21.00
C SER A 166 43.62 -42.39 20.56
N GLY A 167 42.68 -42.54 21.50
CA GLY A 167 41.25 -42.35 21.27
C GLY A 167 40.80 -40.89 21.46
N LEU A 168 41.44 -40.14 22.37
CA LEU A 168 41.16 -38.72 22.61
C LEU A 168 41.89 -37.83 21.60
N GLU A 169 43.14 -38.19 21.24
CA GLU A 169 43.93 -37.48 20.23
C GLU A 169 43.14 -37.30 18.92
N ARG A 170 42.63 -38.39 18.36
CA ARG A 170 41.82 -38.36 17.12
C ARG A 170 40.53 -37.54 17.21
N ILE A 171 39.94 -37.40 18.40
CA ILE A 171 38.75 -36.55 18.60
C ILE A 171 39.17 -35.07 18.60
N TRP A 172 40.29 -34.74 19.25
CA TRP A 172 40.80 -33.38 19.32
C TRP A 172 41.41 -32.90 17.99
N GLU A 173 42.06 -33.80 17.24
CA GLU A 173 42.50 -33.56 15.86
C GLU A 173 41.32 -33.21 14.95
N ALA A 174 40.21 -33.98 15.02
CA ALA A 174 39.01 -33.69 14.24
C ALA A 174 38.34 -32.35 14.63
N ASP A 175 38.18 -32.07 15.93
CA ASP A 175 37.66 -30.78 16.41
C ASP A 175 38.58 -29.61 15.99
N LEU A 176 39.91 -29.82 15.94
CA LEU A 176 40.92 -28.84 15.51
C LEU A 176 40.84 -28.57 14.00
N GLU A 177 40.74 -29.61 13.17
CA GLU A 177 40.50 -29.48 11.72
C GLU A 177 39.22 -28.69 11.44
N VAL A 178 38.11 -28.98 12.14
CA VAL A 178 36.86 -28.24 12.03
C VAL A 178 37.04 -26.76 12.39
N CYS A 179 37.83 -26.45 13.44
CA CYS A 179 38.12 -25.06 13.81
C CYS A 179 38.95 -24.33 12.75
N HIS A 180 39.95 -24.99 12.14
CA HIS A 180 40.73 -24.42 11.04
C HIS A 180 39.89 -24.19 9.79
N LEU A 181 39.01 -25.12 9.43
CA LEU A 181 38.06 -24.96 8.34
C LEU A 181 37.08 -23.81 8.61
N PHE A 182 36.57 -23.68 9.83
CA PHE A 182 35.69 -22.59 10.23
C PHE A 182 36.38 -21.22 10.15
N LEU A 183 37.59 -21.09 10.71
CA LEU A 183 38.39 -19.86 10.62
C LEU A 183 38.71 -19.46 9.17
N ARG A 184 38.99 -20.45 8.31
CA ARG A 184 39.18 -20.22 6.86
C ARG A 184 37.89 -19.79 6.17
N GLY A 185 36.75 -20.38 6.56
CA GLY A 185 35.42 -19.98 6.08
C GLY A 185 35.07 -18.53 6.43
N LEU A 186 35.40 -18.08 7.65
CA LEU A 186 35.25 -16.67 8.04
C LEU A 186 36.17 -15.75 7.22
N GLN A 187 37.45 -16.12 7.02
CA GLN A 187 38.38 -15.32 6.22
C GLN A 187 37.95 -15.16 4.75
N LEU A 188 37.26 -16.14 4.18
CA LEU A 188 36.72 -16.08 2.82
C LEU A 188 35.44 -15.24 2.73
N ARG A 189 34.75 -14.99 3.85
CA ARG A 189 33.67 -13.98 3.95
C ARG A 189 34.24 -12.57 4.18
N THR A 190 35.10 -12.11 3.29
CA THR A 190 35.34 -10.66 3.15
C THR A 190 34.06 -9.95 2.68
N PRO A 191 33.83 -8.69 3.08
CA PRO A 191 32.55 -8.03 2.89
C PRO A 191 32.25 -7.80 1.41
N SER A 192 31.10 -8.27 0.94
CA SER A 192 30.57 -7.98 -0.39
C SER A 192 29.99 -6.56 -0.45
N CYS A 193 30.84 -5.56 -0.23
CA CYS A 193 30.52 -4.14 -0.38
C CYS A 193 31.08 -3.61 -1.71
N SER A 194 30.51 -4.07 -2.81
CA SER A 194 30.71 -3.49 -4.15
C SER A 194 29.57 -3.90 -5.10
N GLU A 195 28.32 -3.67 -4.69
CA GLU A 195 27.21 -3.57 -5.65
C GLU A 195 27.01 -2.08 -5.98
N ALA A 196 28.01 -1.54 -6.67
CA ALA A 196 28.09 -0.18 -7.16
C ALA A 196 28.58 -0.24 -8.62
N ASP A 197 27.60 -0.48 -9.50
CA ASP A 197 27.68 -0.52 -10.97
C ASP A 197 28.60 -1.59 -11.60
N ILE A 198 28.23 -1.96 -12.86
CA ILE A 198 28.87 -2.99 -13.71
C ILE A 198 28.55 -4.41 -13.19
N GLU A 199 27.89 -5.31 -13.94
CA GLU A 199 28.29 -5.82 -15.25
C GLU A 199 27.16 -6.05 -16.26
N ASP A 200 27.50 -5.75 -17.51
CA ASP A 200 26.84 -6.19 -18.74
C ASP A 200 27.52 -7.50 -19.21
N LEU A 201 26.80 -8.63 -19.15
CA LEU A 201 27.02 -9.87 -19.93
C LEU A 201 28.27 -10.79 -19.61
N PRO A 202 28.38 -12.04 -20.15
CA PRO A 202 28.41 -13.23 -19.27
C PRO A 202 29.40 -14.39 -19.61
N SER A 203 29.70 -15.28 -18.65
CA SER A 203 30.15 -16.69 -18.84
C SER A 203 30.48 -17.36 -17.49
N ALA A 204 30.35 -18.67 -17.24
CA ALA A 204 29.70 -19.77 -17.96
C ALA A 204 29.36 -20.93 -16.98
N HIS A 205 28.52 -21.89 -17.42
CA HIS A 205 27.98 -23.08 -16.72
C HIS A 205 28.95 -23.88 -15.80
N VAL A 206 28.52 -24.70 -14.81
CA VAL A 206 27.40 -25.70 -14.76
C VAL A 206 26.92 -25.90 -13.30
N GLY A 207 25.64 -26.16 -12.94
CA GLY A 207 24.36 -26.17 -13.70
C GLY A 207 23.60 -27.52 -13.75
N LEU A 208 22.53 -27.72 -12.94
CA LEU A 208 21.49 -28.77 -13.12
C LEU A 208 20.08 -28.19 -12.75
N PRO A 209 18.93 -28.83 -13.08
CA PRO A 209 17.89 -28.11 -13.84
C PRO A 209 16.52 -27.97 -13.13
N ILE A 210 15.89 -26.80 -13.28
CA ILE A 210 14.49 -26.48 -12.90
C ILE A 210 13.90 -25.60 -14.04
N PRO A 211 12.56 -25.60 -14.30
CA PRO A 211 11.97 -25.18 -15.60
C PRO A 211 12.13 -23.68 -15.96
N PRO A 212 11.89 -23.29 -17.24
CA PRO A 212 12.16 -21.93 -17.70
C PRO A 212 11.17 -20.93 -17.12
N CYS A 213 11.69 -19.99 -16.31
CA CYS A 213 10.97 -18.76 -15.99
C CYS A 213 10.96 -17.85 -17.24
N THR A 214 9.81 -17.23 -17.52
CA THR A 214 9.61 -16.38 -18.70
C THR A 214 10.40 -15.07 -18.59
N LYS A 215 10.88 -14.58 -19.73
CA LYS A 215 11.60 -13.30 -19.85
C LYS A 215 10.62 -12.13 -19.73
N GLU A 216 10.18 -11.80 -18.53
CA GLU A 216 9.24 -10.70 -18.27
C GLU A 216 9.84 -9.59 -17.39
N GLU A 217 11.07 -9.75 -16.89
CA GLU A 217 11.66 -8.84 -15.91
C GLU A 217 12.43 -7.64 -16.53
N GLU A 218 12.92 -7.76 -17.77
CA GLU A 218 13.63 -6.67 -18.48
C GLU A 218 12.67 -5.58 -19.03
N ASP A 219 11.42 -5.92 -19.37
CA ASP A 219 10.44 -4.94 -19.87
C ASP A 219 9.87 -4.01 -18.78
N CYS A 220 9.96 -4.40 -17.51
CA CYS A 220 9.48 -3.58 -16.38
C CYS A 220 10.24 -2.24 -16.26
N ALA A 221 11.50 -2.17 -16.68
CA ALA A 221 12.28 -0.94 -16.70
C ALA A 221 11.83 0.06 -17.78
N MET A 222 11.24 -0.40 -18.90
CA MET A 222 10.74 0.46 -19.98
C MET A 222 9.24 0.80 -19.88
N LEU A 223 8.42 -0.07 -19.28
CA LEU A 223 6.96 0.12 -19.20
C LEU A 223 6.50 1.30 -18.31
N THR A 224 7.43 1.91 -17.55
CA THR A 224 7.14 3.08 -16.69
C THR A 224 6.85 4.35 -17.50
N ALA A 225 7.23 4.43 -18.79
CA ALA A 225 7.03 5.62 -19.62
C ALA A 225 5.61 5.77 -20.22
N LEU A 226 4.88 4.67 -20.49
CA LEU A 226 3.66 4.68 -21.31
C LEU A 226 2.51 3.77 -20.81
N GLY A 227 2.41 3.54 -19.51
CA GLY A 227 1.17 3.00 -18.90
C GLY A 227 1.11 1.48 -18.73
N GLY A 228 2.14 0.88 -18.11
CA GLY A 228 2.09 -0.50 -17.62
C GLY A 228 0.96 -0.79 -16.61
N ARG A 229 0.59 -2.07 -16.50
CA ARG A 229 -0.58 -2.56 -15.75
C ARG A 229 -0.37 -2.48 -14.21
N TRP A 230 -1.46 -2.18 -13.49
CA TRP A 230 -1.52 -2.07 -12.03
C TRP A 230 -1.37 -3.43 -11.31
N CYS A 231 -0.62 -3.47 -10.20
CA CYS A 231 -0.57 -4.62 -9.28
C CYS A 231 -1.63 -4.47 -8.16
N PRO A 232 -2.62 -5.38 -8.06
CA PRO A 232 -3.66 -5.34 -7.02
C PRO A 232 -3.16 -5.60 -5.58
N GLU A 233 -2.07 -6.34 -5.40
CA GLU A 233 -1.63 -6.87 -4.08
C GLU A 233 -1.17 -5.84 -3.04
N ALA A 234 -1.04 -4.56 -3.40
CA ALA A 234 -0.81 -3.51 -2.41
C ALA A 234 -2.14 -3.17 -1.71
N ASN A 235 -2.27 -3.55 -0.43
CA ASN A 235 -3.44 -3.24 0.43
C ASN A 235 -3.50 -1.74 0.77
N LEU A 236 -3.73 -0.93 -0.26
CA LEU A 236 -3.85 0.52 -0.21
C LEU A 236 -5.22 0.95 0.33
N GLN A 237 -6.24 0.09 0.31
CA GLN A 237 -7.63 0.42 0.67
C GLN A 237 -7.84 0.95 2.10
N ASN A 238 -6.83 0.90 2.98
CA ASN A 238 -6.94 1.31 4.38
C ASN A 238 -5.99 2.44 4.79
N SER A 239 -5.23 3.03 3.86
CA SER A 239 -4.26 4.09 4.16
C SER A 239 -4.92 5.46 4.37
N GLU A 240 -4.37 6.30 5.26
CA GLU A 240 -4.76 7.72 5.30
C GLU A 240 -4.62 8.43 3.95
N PHE A 241 -3.65 8.04 3.12
CA PHE A 241 -3.44 8.63 1.80
C PHE A 241 -4.55 8.26 0.82
N THR A 242 -5.08 7.03 0.88
CA THR A 242 -6.23 6.64 0.05
C THR A 242 -7.50 7.30 0.56
N LYS A 243 -7.73 7.39 1.87
CA LYS A 243 -8.84 8.19 2.41
C LYS A 243 -8.78 9.66 2.00
N LYS A 244 -7.59 10.27 2.02
CA LYS A 244 -7.36 11.65 1.54
C LYS A 244 -7.46 11.77 0.01
N LEU A 245 -7.24 10.69 -0.74
CA LEU A 245 -7.48 10.64 -2.19
C LEU A 245 -8.97 10.41 -2.53
N GLU A 246 -9.68 9.61 -1.74
CA GLU A 246 -11.13 9.41 -1.84
C GLU A 246 -11.83 10.73 -1.51
N GLU A 247 -11.48 11.40 -0.42
CA GLU A 247 -11.93 12.77 -0.11
C GLU A 247 -11.63 13.75 -1.25
N PHE A 248 -10.44 13.65 -1.87
CA PHE A 248 -10.05 14.48 -3.01
C PHE A 248 -10.87 14.18 -4.29
N LEU A 249 -11.21 12.92 -4.54
CA LEU A 249 -12.00 12.48 -5.70
C LEU A 249 -13.50 12.79 -5.50
N PHE A 250 -14.01 12.60 -4.29
CA PHE A 250 -15.38 12.97 -3.90
C PHE A 250 -15.59 14.49 -4.05
N CYS A 251 -14.59 15.30 -3.68
CA CYS A 251 -14.56 16.74 -3.98
C CYS A 251 -14.63 17.09 -5.48
N MET A 252 -14.40 16.14 -6.41
CA MET A 252 -14.63 16.34 -7.85
C MET A 252 -16.07 15.99 -8.25
N GLU A 253 -16.65 14.96 -7.65
CA GLU A 253 -17.93 14.34 -8.01
C GLU A 253 -19.15 15.16 -7.57
N GLU A 254 -19.07 15.84 -6.42
CA GLU A 254 -20.15 16.58 -5.75
C GLU A 254 -20.64 17.89 -6.44
N ASN A 255 -20.33 18.11 -7.73
CA ASN A 255 -20.60 19.40 -8.41
C ASN A 255 -21.11 19.26 -9.85
N HIS A 256 -21.93 18.25 -10.13
CA HIS A 256 -22.83 18.30 -11.29
C HIS A 256 -24.06 19.15 -10.93
N ALA A 257 -24.10 20.39 -11.44
CA ALA A 257 -25.15 21.36 -11.13
C ALA A 257 -26.46 21.13 -11.91
N GLU A 258 -26.89 19.86 -12.01
CA GLU A 258 -28.19 19.45 -12.56
C GLU A 258 -28.70 18.23 -11.77
N ASP A 259 -29.34 18.46 -10.62
CA ASP A 259 -30.73 18.04 -10.37
C ASP A 259 -31.24 18.60 -9.02
N VAL A 260 -31.99 19.71 -9.09
CA VAL A 260 -32.59 20.36 -7.90
C VAL A 260 -33.99 19.75 -7.59
N CYS A 261 -34.37 18.66 -8.25
CA CYS A 261 -35.68 18.02 -8.07
C CYS A 261 -35.65 16.75 -7.21
N SER A 262 -34.52 16.04 -7.11
CA SER A 262 -34.39 14.77 -6.39
C SER A 262 -33.77 14.86 -4.98
N GLU A 263 -33.06 15.95 -4.68
CA GLU A 263 -32.30 16.12 -3.42
C GLU A 263 -33.18 16.08 -2.15
N ALA A 264 -34.43 16.54 -2.24
CA ALA A 264 -35.39 16.52 -1.13
C ALA A 264 -36.01 15.12 -0.89
N GLU A 265 -36.20 14.33 -1.95
CA GLU A 265 -36.76 12.98 -1.87
C GLU A 265 -35.69 11.98 -1.42
N ALA A 266 -34.44 12.15 -1.87
CA ALA A 266 -33.28 11.44 -1.34
C ALA A 266 -33.05 11.71 0.15
N ALA A 267 -33.25 12.94 0.62
CA ALA A 267 -33.15 13.31 2.03
C ALA A 267 -34.25 12.65 2.90
N ASP A 268 -35.51 12.67 2.46
CA ASP A 268 -36.63 11.99 3.17
C ASP A 268 -36.43 10.46 3.18
N LEU A 269 -35.92 9.87 2.10
CA LEU A 269 -35.56 8.46 2.06
C LEU A 269 -34.41 8.12 3.04
N MET A 270 -33.42 9.00 3.17
CA MET A 270 -32.30 8.85 4.11
C MET A 270 -32.81 8.91 5.57
N GLU A 271 -33.60 9.92 5.93
CA GLU A 271 -34.19 10.07 7.27
C GLU A 271 -35.06 8.85 7.64
N ARG A 272 -35.84 8.32 6.69
CA ARG A 272 -36.62 7.08 6.89
C ARG A 272 -35.73 5.85 7.11
N CYS A 273 -34.61 5.74 6.40
CA CYS A 273 -33.66 4.65 6.60
C CYS A 273 -32.94 4.71 7.96
N GLU A 274 -32.61 5.92 8.43
CA GLU A 274 -32.05 6.14 9.78
C GLU A 274 -33.06 5.75 10.87
N LEU A 275 -34.31 6.22 10.77
CA LEU A 275 -35.40 5.87 11.70
C LEU A 275 -35.66 4.37 11.79
N ILE A 276 -35.58 3.65 10.66
CA ILE A 276 -35.71 2.18 10.64
C ILE A 276 -34.49 1.51 11.29
N SER A 277 -33.28 2.04 11.07
CA SER A 277 -32.05 1.52 11.67
C SER A 277 -32.05 1.67 13.19
N ASP A 278 -32.42 2.84 13.70
CA ASP A 278 -32.58 3.09 15.13
C ASP A 278 -33.67 2.19 15.75
N ARG A 279 -34.78 1.95 15.04
CA ARG A 279 -35.83 1.03 15.52
C ARG A 279 -35.34 -0.42 15.56
N LEU A 280 -34.54 -0.86 14.59
CA LEU A 280 -33.96 -2.21 14.58
C LEU A 280 -32.96 -2.40 15.74
N MET A 281 -32.12 -1.41 16.02
CA MET A 281 -31.21 -1.43 17.19
C MET A 281 -32.01 -1.54 18.50
N ALA A 282 -33.06 -0.73 18.67
CA ALA A 282 -33.91 -0.80 19.86
C ALA A 282 -34.63 -2.16 20.00
N LEU A 283 -35.13 -2.73 18.88
CA LEU A 283 -35.76 -4.05 18.88
C LEU A 283 -34.76 -5.18 19.19
N GLU A 284 -33.49 -5.05 18.78
CA GLU A 284 -32.44 -5.99 19.16
C GLU A 284 -32.18 -5.94 20.67
N ASP A 285 -31.98 -4.76 21.24
CA ASP A 285 -31.76 -4.58 22.69
C ASP A 285 -32.97 -5.08 23.52
N GLU A 286 -34.19 -4.80 23.08
CA GLU A 286 -35.43 -5.29 23.70
C GLU A 286 -35.54 -6.82 23.60
N LEU A 287 -35.18 -7.42 22.47
CA LEU A 287 -35.20 -8.88 22.26
C LEU A 287 -34.13 -9.60 23.09
N GLN A 288 -32.90 -9.09 23.11
CA GLN A 288 -31.84 -9.61 23.97
C GLN A 288 -32.26 -9.53 25.46
N THR A 289 -32.88 -8.42 25.85
CA THR A 289 -33.42 -8.22 27.21
C THR A 289 -34.57 -9.18 27.53
N ALA A 290 -35.49 -9.42 26.59
CA ALA A 290 -36.62 -10.35 26.75
C ALA A 290 -36.14 -11.81 26.86
N LEU A 291 -35.15 -12.20 26.05
CA LEU A 291 -34.52 -13.53 26.10
C LEU A 291 -33.80 -13.78 27.44
N LEU A 292 -33.03 -12.80 27.94
CA LEU A 292 -32.39 -12.89 29.26
C LEU A 292 -33.41 -13.01 30.41
N LYS A 293 -34.57 -12.37 30.28
CA LYS A 293 -35.68 -12.45 31.25
C LYS A 293 -36.61 -13.66 31.03
N GLN A 294 -36.40 -14.43 29.97
CA GLN A 294 -37.26 -15.54 29.50
C GLN A 294 -38.74 -15.14 29.27
N ASP A 295 -39.00 -13.88 28.93
CA ASP A 295 -40.36 -13.39 28.68
C ASP A 295 -40.83 -13.81 27.27
N ARG A 296 -41.53 -14.94 27.23
CA ARG A 296 -42.04 -15.52 25.97
C ARG A 296 -43.15 -14.69 25.31
N ALA A 297 -43.91 -13.91 26.08
CA ALA A 297 -44.97 -13.07 25.52
C ALA A 297 -44.37 -11.84 24.83
N LEU A 298 -43.40 -11.20 25.48
CA LEU A 298 -42.64 -10.09 24.89
C LEU A 298 -41.84 -10.55 23.66
N THR A 299 -41.19 -11.72 23.74
CA THR A 299 -40.43 -12.30 22.61
C THR A 299 -41.31 -12.47 21.35
N GLN A 300 -42.53 -13.00 21.50
CA GLN A 300 -43.48 -13.16 20.39
C GLN A 300 -43.99 -11.82 19.85
N SER A 301 -44.19 -10.82 20.70
CA SER A 301 -44.55 -9.46 20.27
C SER A 301 -43.44 -8.82 19.42
N LEU A 302 -42.18 -8.93 19.86
CA LEU A 302 -41.02 -8.39 19.16
C LEU A 302 -40.80 -9.11 17.81
N GLU A 303 -41.02 -10.42 17.74
CA GLU A 303 -40.98 -11.18 16.48
C GLU A 303 -42.01 -10.66 15.45
N THR A 304 -43.24 -10.34 15.90
CA THR A 304 -44.24 -9.72 15.00
C THR A 304 -43.85 -8.33 14.55
N GLU A 305 -43.17 -7.54 15.39
CA GLU A 305 -42.75 -6.18 15.03
C GLU A 305 -41.55 -6.18 14.06
N VAL A 306 -40.56 -7.06 14.26
CA VAL A 306 -39.46 -7.28 13.30
C VAL A 306 -40.01 -7.70 11.93
N GLN A 307 -41.04 -8.54 11.90
CA GLN A 307 -41.70 -8.94 10.65
C GLN A 307 -42.51 -7.79 10.02
N GLN A 308 -42.99 -6.82 10.80
CA GLN A 308 -43.58 -5.58 10.29
C GLN A 308 -42.51 -4.66 9.67
N VAL A 309 -41.39 -4.40 10.37
CA VAL A 309 -40.26 -3.60 9.84
C VAL A 309 -39.74 -4.18 8.52
N LYS A 310 -39.59 -5.50 8.45
CA LYS A 310 -39.23 -6.22 7.22
C LYS A 310 -40.23 -5.98 6.08
N SER A 311 -41.53 -5.93 6.36
CA SER A 311 -42.55 -5.65 5.34
C SER A 311 -42.48 -4.21 4.83
N THR A 312 -42.18 -3.23 5.72
CA THR A 312 -41.98 -1.83 5.34
C THR A 312 -40.76 -1.67 4.44
N LEU A 313 -39.62 -2.28 4.80
CA LEU A 313 -38.40 -2.27 3.97
C LEU A 313 -38.63 -2.92 2.60
N GLN A 314 -39.40 -4.01 2.54
CA GLN A 314 -39.76 -4.65 1.26
C GLN A 314 -40.68 -3.78 0.40
N ALA A 315 -41.56 -2.97 1.00
CA ALA A 315 -42.39 -2.01 0.27
C ALA A 315 -41.56 -0.83 -0.27
N MET A 316 -40.64 -0.28 0.52
CA MET A 316 -39.73 0.79 0.08
C MET A 316 -38.82 0.31 -1.07
N LEU A 317 -38.26 -0.90 -0.96
CA LEU A 317 -37.49 -1.52 -2.05
C LEU A 317 -38.31 -1.83 -3.31
N ALA A 318 -39.64 -1.89 -3.21
CA ALA A 318 -40.52 -2.05 -4.38
C ALA A 318 -40.85 -0.69 -5.02
N GLN A 319 -40.94 0.39 -4.23
CA GLN A 319 -41.14 1.75 -4.74
C GLN A 319 -39.94 2.21 -5.56
N LEU A 320 -38.72 2.08 -5.01
CA LEU A 320 -37.47 2.47 -5.68
C LEU A 320 -37.26 1.76 -7.04
N LYS A 321 -37.73 0.51 -7.17
CA LYS A 321 -37.64 -0.24 -8.43
C LYS A 321 -38.62 0.20 -9.49
N VAL A 322 -39.77 0.75 -9.08
CA VAL A 322 -40.75 1.31 -10.02
C VAL A 322 -40.25 2.67 -10.53
N GLU A 323 -39.63 3.46 -9.65
CA GLU A 323 -38.95 4.71 -10.04
C GLU A 323 -37.80 4.44 -11.04
N GLU A 324 -36.94 3.44 -10.76
CA GLU A 324 -35.86 2.99 -11.66
C GLU A 324 -36.38 2.51 -13.04
N GLU A 325 -37.51 1.79 -13.10
CA GLU A 325 -38.14 1.36 -14.36
C GLU A 325 -38.83 2.52 -15.12
N GLU A 326 -39.37 3.53 -14.43
CA GLU A 326 -39.99 4.70 -15.06
C GLU A 326 -38.94 5.69 -15.63
N GLU A 327 -37.78 5.84 -14.98
CA GLU A 327 -36.64 6.60 -15.51
C GLU A 327 -36.07 5.97 -16.80
N GLU A 328 -35.83 4.65 -16.82
CA GLU A 328 -35.38 3.95 -18.03
C GLU A 328 -36.37 4.09 -19.22
N GLU A 329 -37.69 4.09 -18.95
CA GLU A 329 -38.68 4.34 -19.99
C GLU A 329 -38.71 5.81 -20.46
N GLY A 330 -38.36 6.75 -19.58
CA GLY A 330 -38.17 8.18 -19.90
C GLY A 330 -37.00 8.39 -20.85
N GLU A 331 -35.83 7.86 -20.52
CA GLU A 331 -34.62 7.95 -21.34
C GLU A 331 -34.81 7.33 -22.73
N ARG A 332 -35.47 6.16 -22.82
CA ARG A 332 -35.77 5.53 -24.12
C ARG A 332 -36.70 6.38 -24.98
N LYS A 333 -37.65 7.12 -24.39
CA LYS A 333 -38.55 8.02 -25.12
C LYS A 333 -37.84 9.30 -25.59
N LEU A 334 -36.86 9.80 -24.83
CA LEU A 334 -35.94 10.86 -25.26
C LEU A 334 -35.07 10.40 -26.45
N TYR A 335 -34.42 9.24 -26.34
CA TYR A 335 -33.63 8.65 -27.43
C TYR A 335 -34.44 8.40 -28.72
N PHE A 336 -35.73 8.07 -28.61
CA PHE A 336 -36.62 7.92 -29.76
C PHE A 336 -37.10 9.26 -30.35
N LYS A 337 -37.02 10.37 -29.61
CA LYS A 337 -37.41 11.71 -30.08
C LYS A 337 -36.33 12.30 -30.99
N ASP A 338 -35.08 12.24 -30.53
CA ASP A 338 -33.91 12.81 -31.23
C ASP A 338 -33.56 12.06 -32.53
N SER A 339 -34.18 10.90 -32.78
CA SER A 339 -33.97 10.10 -34.00
C SER A 339 -34.85 10.48 -35.20
N TRP A 340 -35.80 11.41 -35.05
CA TRP A 340 -36.74 11.79 -36.11
C TRP A 340 -36.62 13.25 -36.62
N ASP A 341 -35.69 14.05 -36.09
CA ASP A 341 -35.42 15.43 -36.53
C ASP A 341 -34.15 15.54 -37.42
N ILE A 342 -34.04 14.67 -38.44
CA ILE A 342 -33.05 14.75 -39.54
C ILE A 342 -33.76 14.65 -40.91
#